data_AF-A0A835ZE96-F1
#
_entry.id   AF-A0A835ZE96-F1
#
_cell.length_a   1.000
_cell.length_b   1.000
_cell.length_c   1.000
_cell.angle_alpha   90.00
_cell.angle_beta   90.00
_cell.angle_gamma   90.00
#
_symmetry.space_group_name_H-M   'P 1'
#
loop_
_entity.id
_entity.type
_entity.pdbx_description
1 polymer ?
#
loop_
_entity_poly.entity_id
_entity_poly.type
_entity_poly.pdbx_seq_one_letter_code
_entity_poly.pdbx_strand_id
1 'polypeptide(L)'
;DDDAMAVDGGEGESGSYSGDSYSGAQDRVAKYLATMLKSNRDFTDSIKKKQEFGNPAVLTKICQHYGVDDRGSNYPRALFDAHGYDMADYYDNIAAEARKRQREAQQQQQQQ
;
A
#
# COMPACT_ATOMS: atom_id res chain seq x y z
N ASP A 1 15.73 -1.35 44.92
CA ASP A 1 16.22 -0.45 43.87
C ASP A 1 15.55 -0.86 42.57
N ASP A 2 14.32 -0.38 42.43
CA ASP A 2 13.44 -0.61 41.29
C ASP A 2 13.78 0.41 40.21
N ASP A 3 14.50 -0.02 39.18
CA ASP A 3 14.77 0.82 38.00
C ASP A 3 13.48 1.01 37.21
N ALA A 4 12.84 2.16 37.45
CA ALA A 4 11.70 2.65 36.72
C ALA A 4 12.09 2.90 35.25
N MET A 5 11.62 2.04 34.36
CA MET A 5 11.67 2.25 32.92
C MET A 5 10.77 3.43 32.56
N ALA A 6 11.40 4.57 32.25
CA ALA A 6 10.74 5.72 31.66
C ALA A 6 10.19 5.34 30.28
N VAL A 7 8.87 5.14 30.19
CA VAL A 7 8.17 5.05 28.91
C VAL A 7 8.07 6.46 28.37
N ASP A 8 8.89 6.75 27.36
CA ASP A 8 8.82 7.97 26.56
C ASP A 8 7.44 8.05 25.91
N GLY A 9 6.60 8.93 26.47
CA GLY A 9 5.26 9.22 25.99
C GLY A 9 5.36 10.02 24.71
N GLY A 10 5.56 9.33 23.59
CA GLY A 10 5.46 9.89 22.25
C GLY A 10 4.09 10.56 22.07
N GLU A 11 4.12 11.89 22.01
CA GLU A 11 2.97 12.77 21.89
C GLU A 11 2.15 12.40 20.65
N GLY A 12 0.84 12.26 20.86
CA GLY A 12 -0.11 12.03 19.78
C GLY A 12 -0.17 13.23 18.84
N GLU A 13 0.36 13.06 17.64
CA GLU A 13 -0.03 13.90 16.52
C GLU A 13 -1.46 13.53 16.11
N SER A 14 -2.43 14.28 16.63
CA SER A 14 -3.79 14.30 16.10
C SER A 14 -3.74 14.87 14.68
N GLY A 15 -3.44 14.01 13.71
CA GLY A 15 -3.55 14.32 12.29
C GLY A 15 -5.00 14.67 11.97
N SER A 16 -5.31 15.96 11.96
CA SER A 16 -6.53 16.52 11.41
C SER A 16 -6.61 16.13 9.94
N TYR A 17 -7.37 15.08 9.60
CA TYR A 17 -7.68 14.74 8.22
C TYR A 17 -8.57 15.83 7.63
N SER A 18 -7.95 16.71 6.85
CA SER A 18 -8.61 17.81 6.14
C SER A 18 -9.70 17.26 5.21
N GLY A 19 -10.96 17.42 5.62
CA GLY A 19 -12.15 16.99 4.87
C GLY A 19 -12.37 17.73 3.54
N ASP A 20 -11.52 18.71 3.22
CA ASP A 20 -11.67 19.57 2.05
C ASP A 20 -11.24 18.90 0.72
N SER A 21 -10.56 17.76 0.78
CA SER A 21 -9.95 17.11 -0.39
C SER A 21 -10.93 16.38 -1.33
N TYR A 22 -12.19 16.16 -0.92
CA TYR A 22 -13.15 15.37 -1.70
C TYR A 22 -14.14 16.19 -2.55
N SER A 23 -14.36 17.48 -2.26
CA SER A 23 -15.37 18.30 -2.95
C SER A 23 -15.12 18.38 -4.47
N GLY A 24 -13.87 18.69 -4.87
CA GLY A 24 -13.52 18.79 -6.29
C GLY A 24 -13.51 17.45 -7.04
N ALA A 25 -13.29 16.33 -6.35
CA ALA A 25 -13.35 14.99 -6.93
C ALA A 25 -14.79 14.54 -7.13
N GLN A 26 -15.65 14.78 -6.14
CA GLN A 26 -17.09 14.48 -6.19
C GLN A 26 -17.77 15.22 -7.36
N ASP A 27 -17.42 16.49 -7.59
CA ASP A 27 -17.94 17.27 -8.72
C ASP A 27 -17.55 16.70 -10.09
N ARG A 28 -16.32 16.18 -10.22
CA ARG A 28 -15.86 15.53 -11.46
C ARG A 28 -16.60 14.21 -11.70
N VAL A 29 -16.78 13.42 -10.65
CA VAL A 29 -17.56 12.17 -10.71
C VAL A 29 -19.01 12.48 -11.10
N ALA A 30 -19.63 13.49 -10.48
CA ALA A 30 -21.00 13.89 -10.80
C ALA A 30 -21.15 14.34 -12.26
N LYS A 31 -20.22 15.17 -12.77
CA LYS A 31 -20.19 15.59 -14.18
C LYS A 31 -20.01 14.41 -15.14
N TYR A 32 -19.14 13.47 -14.79
CA TYR A 32 -18.89 12.26 -15.57
C TYR A 32 -20.15 11.39 -15.65
N LEU A 33 -20.80 11.11 -14.53
CA LEU A 33 -22.05 10.33 -14.48
C LEU A 33 -23.18 11.02 -15.26
N ALA A 34 -23.33 12.34 -15.13
CA ALA A 34 -24.32 13.10 -15.88
C ALA A 34 -24.08 13.03 -17.40
N THR A 35 -22.82 13.03 -17.84
CA THR A 35 -22.46 12.91 -19.26
C THR A 35 -22.71 11.49 -19.78
N MET A 36 -22.41 10.47 -18.97
CA MET A 36 -22.65 9.07 -19.28
C MET A 36 -24.14 8.82 -19.54
N LEU A 37 -25.00 9.29 -18.63
CA LEU A 37 -26.46 9.16 -18.73
C LEU A 37 -27.03 9.90 -19.95
N LYS A 38 -26.55 11.11 -20.24
CA LYS A 38 -27.02 11.92 -21.38
C LYS A 38 -26.61 11.34 -22.74
N SER A 39 -25.43 10.74 -22.83
CA SER A 39 -24.88 10.23 -24.08
C SER A 39 -25.19 8.76 -24.33
N ASN A 40 -25.78 8.05 -23.35
CA ASN A 40 -26.00 6.60 -23.38
C ASN A 40 -24.73 5.82 -23.76
N ARG A 41 -23.56 6.29 -23.28
CA ARG A 41 -22.25 5.68 -23.57
C ARG A 41 -21.76 4.97 -22.32
N ASP A 42 -21.46 3.68 -22.45
CA ASP A 42 -20.69 2.96 -21.43
C ASP A 42 -19.19 3.14 -21.69
N PHE A 43 -18.55 3.94 -20.86
CA PHE A 43 -17.10 4.14 -20.90
C PHE A 43 -16.34 2.87 -20.50
N THR A 44 -16.93 2.01 -19.66
CA THR A 44 -16.35 0.73 -19.27
C THR A 44 -16.18 -0.17 -20.49
N ASP A 45 -17.21 -0.24 -21.34
CA ASP A 45 -17.14 -0.99 -22.59
C ASP A 45 -16.09 -0.43 -23.56
N SER A 46 -15.91 0.89 -23.59
CA SER A 46 -14.86 1.50 -24.41
C SER A 46 -13.45 1.12 -23.94
N ILE A 47 -13.26 0.98 -22.63
CA ILE A 47 -11.99 0.57 -22.03
C ILE A 47 -11.76 -0.92 -22.26
N LYS A 48 -12.78 -1.76 -22.05
CA LYS A 48 -12.72 -3.22 -22.27
C LYS A 48 -12.36 -3.61 -23.71
N LYS A 49 -12.75 -2.80 -24.70
CA LYS A 49 -12.43 -3.03 -26.12
C LYS A 49 -10.97 -2.75 -26.48
N LYS A 50 -10.21 -2.06 -25.63
CA LYS A 50 -8.79 -1.80 -25.88
C LYS A 50 -7.98 -3.07 -25.63
N GLN A 51 -7.04 -3.36 -26.51
CA GLN A 51 -6.14 -4.52 -26.38
C GLN A 51 -5.37 -4.51 -25.05
N GLU A 52 -5.01 -3.33 -24.55
CA GLU A 52 -4.27 -3.15 -23.30
C GLU A 52 -5.07 -3.56 -22.06
N PHE A 53 -6.40 -3.61 -22.14
CA PHE A 53 -7.25 -3.96 -20.99
C PHE A 53 -7.01 -5.39 -20.50
N GLY A 54 -6.72 -6.32 -21.41
CA GLY A 54 -6.37 -7.69 -21.07
C GLY A 54 -4.94 -7.86 -20.52
N ASN A 55 -4.13 -6.80 -20.53
CA ASN A 55 -2.77 -6.83 -20.03
C ASN A 55 -2.73 -6.35 -18.56
N PRO A 56 -2.40 -7.22 -17.58
CA PRO A 56 -2.31 -6.81 -16.18
C PRO A 56 -1.37 -5.62 -15.92
N ALA A 57 -0.36 -5.42 -16.78
CA ALA A 57 0.56 -4.29 -16.68
C ALA A 57 -0.10 -2.92 -16.88
N VAL A 58 -1.32 -2.86 -17.44
CA VAL A 58 -2.07 -1.60 -17.55
C VAL A 58 -2.42 -1.02 -16.19
N LEU A 59 -2.66 -1.86 -15.18
CA LEU A 59 -2.99 -1.42 -13.82
C LEU A 59 -1.82 -0.68 -13.19
N THR A 60 -0.60 -1.18 -13.35
CA THR A 60 0.62 -0.51 -12.88
C THR A 60 0.76 0.89 -13.50
N LYS A 61 0.52 1.01 -14.81
CA LYS A 61 0.56 2.32 -15.50
C LYS A 61 -0.51 3.28 -14.99
N ILE A 62 -1.71 2.77 -14.69
CA ILE A 62 -2.80 3.57 -14.13
C ILE A 62 -2.43 4.07 -12.73
N CYS A 63 -1.92 3.20 -11.85
CA CYS A 63 -1.47 3.59 -10.52
C CYS A 63 -0.40 4.69 -10.59
N GLN A 64 0.61 4.51 -11.45
CA GLN A 64 1.66 5.50 -11.69
C GLN A 64 1.12 6.83 -12.22
N HIS A 65 0.20 6.79 -13.19
CA HIS A 65 -0.35 7.99 -13.82
C HIS A 65 -1.20 8.83 -12.86
N TYR A 66 -1.98 8.18 -12.00
CA TYR A 66 -2.85 8.87 -11.04
C TYR A 66 -2.22 9.06 -9.65
N GLY A 67 -0.97 8.61 -9.45
CA GLY A 67 -0.30 8.67 -8.16
C GLY A 67 -1.00 7.86 -7.07
N VAL A 68 -1.63 6.74 -7.45
CA VAL A 68 -2.31 5.84 -6.51
C VAL A 68 -1.28 4.85 -5.96
N ASP A 69 -1.23 4.74 -4.64
CA ASP A 69 -0.47 3.70 -3.95
C ASP A 69 -1.11 2.33 -4.22
N ASP A 70 -0.37 1.44 -4.88
CA ASP A 70 -0.81 0.10 -5.27
C ASP A 70 -0.95 -0.85 -4.08
N ARG A 71 -0.34 -0.50 -2.94
CA ARG A 71 -0.44 -1.24 -1.68
C ARG A 71 -1.32 -0.53 -0.65
N GLY A 72 -1.90 0.61 -1.00
CA GLY A 72 -2.77 1.39 -0.12
C GLY A 72 -4.08 0.68 0.22
N SER A 73 -4.54 0.81 1.47
CA SER A 73 -5.75 0.15 1.97
C SER A 73 -6.98 1.05 2.06
N ASN A 74 -6.84 2.35 1.74
CA ASN A 74 -7.80 3.42 2.01
C ASN A 74 -8.12 3.66 3.50
N TYR A 75 -7.46 2.98 4.43
CA TYR A 75 -7.53 3.30 5.85
C TYR A 75 -6.53 4.40 6.23
N PRO A 76 -6.80 5.20 7.28
CA PRO A 76 -5.79 6.01 7.93
C PRO A 76 -4.55 5.18 8.27
N ARG A 77 -3.36 5.75 8.08
CA ARG A 77 -2.08 5.05 8.35
C ARG A 77 -1.97 4.55 9.79
N ALA A 78 -2.57 5.28 10.73
CA ALA A 78 -2.67 4.88 12.13
C ALA A 78 -3.43 3.56 12.36
N LEU A 79 -4.37 3.20 11.46
CA LEU A 79 -5.10 1.94 11.53
C LEU A 79 -4.42 0.84 10.71
N PHE A 80 -3.80 1.20 9.58
CA PHE A 80 -3.09 0.26 8.74
C PHE A 80 -2.03 0.98 7.90
N ASP A 81 -0.78 0.56 8.05
CA ASP A 81 0.32 0.99 7.20
C ASP A 81 0.88 -0.18 6.38
N ALA A 82 0.56 -0.19 5.08
CA ALA A 82 1.05 -1.20 4.15
C ALA A 82 2.58 -1.18 3.98
N HIS A 83 3.21 -0.05 4.28
CA HIS A 83 4.65 0.20 4.15
C HIS A 83 5.36 0.28 5.51
N GLY A 84 4.65 -0.01 6.60
CA GLY A 84 5.20 0.06 7.96
C GLY A 84 5.94 -1.21 8.41
N TYR A 85 6.02 -2.23 7.57
CA TYR A 85 6.75 -3.46 7.88
C TYR A 85 8.26 -3.22 7.87
N ASP A 86 8.97 -3.80 8.84
CA ASP A 86 10.43 -3.72 8.85
C ASP A 86 11.01 -4.54 7.71
N MET A 87 12.19 -4.13 7.25
CA MET A 87 12.90 -4.83 6.19
C MET A 87 13.18 -6.28 6.59
N ALA A 88 13.50 -6.57 7.85
CA ALA A 88 13.78 -7.92 8.31
C ALA A 88 12.59 -8.88 8.12
N ASP A 89 11.35 -8.36 8.13
CA ASP A 89 10.12 -9.16 8.00
C ASP A 89 9.80 -9.54 6.54
N TYR A 90 10.53 -9.00 5.56
CA TYR A 90 10.35 -9.44 4.17
C TYR A 90 10.86 -10.85 3.96
N TYR A 91 10.13 -11.58 3.11
CA TYR A 91 10.42 -12.98 2.77
C TYR A 91 11.89 -13.25 2.45
N ASP A 92 12.51 -12.39 1.63
CA ASP A 92 13.90 -12.56 1.20
C ASP A 92 14.88 -12.47 2.39
N ASN A 93 14.61 -11.58 3.33
CA ASN A 93 15.44 -11.36 4.51
C ASN A 93 15.28 -12.49 5.53
N ILE A 94 14.04 -12.93 5.78
CA ILE A 94 13.75 -14.11 6.60
C ILE A 94 14.46 -15.35 6.02
N ALA A 95 14.37 -15.55 4.70
CA ALA A 95 15.00 -16.68 4.03
C ALA A 95 16.55 -16.60 4.11
N ALA A 96 17.13 -15.40 3.98
CA ALA A 96 18.56 -15.19 4.11
C ALA A 96 19.05 -15.50 5.54
N GLU A 97 18.32 -15.06 6.56
CA GLU A 97 18.65 -15.34 7.96
C GLU A 97 18.55 -16.83 8.28
N ALA A 98 17.49 -17.51 7.81
CA ALA A 98 17.33 -18.95 7.99
C ALA A 98 18.50 -19.74 7.36
N ARG A 99 18.93 -19.36 6.15
CA ARG A 99 20.10 -19.95 5.47
C ARG A 99 21.40 -19.69 6.23
N LYS A 100 21.55 -18.51 6.84
CA LYS A 100 22.72 -18.18 7.67
C LYS A 100 22.77 -19.08 8.91
N ARG A 101 21.67 -19.16 9.66
CA ARG A 101 21.54 -20.01 10.86
C ARG A 101 21.81 -21.50 10.56
N GLN A 102 21.33 -22.01 9.43
CA GLN A 102 21.62 -23.38 9.00
C GLN A 102 23.11 -23.62 8.74
N ARG A 103 23.80 -22.68 8.08
CA ARG A 103 25.24 -22.81 7.81
C ARG A 103 26.07 -22.78 9.09
N GLU A 104 25.72 -21.90 10.03
CA GLU A 104 26.37 -21.81 11.33
C GLU A 104 26.20 -23.10 12.15
N ALA A 105 24.99 -23.67 12.16
CA ALA A 105 24.73 -24.95 12.84
C ALA A 105 25.55 -26.12 12.24
N GLN A 106 25.69 -26.18 10.91
CA GLN A 106 26.51 -27.20 10.24
C GLN A 106 28.00 -27.06 10.58
N GLN A 107 28.51 -25.84 10.65
CA GLN A 107 29.91 -25.59 10.99
C GLN A 107 30.23 -25.92 12.45
N GLN A 108 29.29 -25.71 13.37
CA GLN A 108 29.46 -26.07 14.77
C GLN A 108 29.46 -27.60 14.98
N GLN A 109 28.66 -28.34 14.21
CA GLN A 109 28.68 -29.82 14.24
C GLN A 109 29.98 -30.41 13.70
N GLN A 110 30.64 -29.75 12.74
CA GLN A 110 31.93 -30.20 12.20
C GLN A 110 33.12 -29.91 13.13
N GLN A 111 32.92 -29.02 14.12
CA GLN A 111 33.94 -28.64 15.09
C GLN A 111 33.84 -29.43 16.41
N GLN A 112 32.84 -30.30 16.56
CA GLN A 112 32.71 -31.29 17.64
C GLN A 112 33.16 -32.67 17.16
#